data_AF-A0A4D7DHH3-F1
#
_entry.id   AF-A0A4D7DHH3-F1
#
_cell.length_a   1.000
_cell.length_b   1.000
_cell.length_c   1.000
_cell.angle_alpha   90.00
_cell.angle_beta   90.00
_cell.angle_gamma   90.00
#
_symmetry.space_group_name_H-M   'P 1'
#
loop_
_entity.id
_entity.type
_entity.pdbx_description
1 polymer ?
#
loop_
_entity_poly.entity_id
_entity_poly.type
_entity_poly.pdbx_seq_one_letter_code
_entity_poly.pdbx_strand_id
1 'polypeptide(L)'
;MVSALAMLAGLFTAGEASAEFVTQSDQRPPSPARLIFPDTKDGHHIFAGDLHLHTVFSDGSAWPTLRLAEAAHDGLKFVSFTEHDIITPKIRDTGTNKNRSYEIGRAFISSGMLGLGGMKLSLGSEITRAIGHFNCHFLKDANALNPGKVHYSTFKQTVALDRVDWNRTSADEKDLEARFREAKRQGAICQWNHPTIPSSSPGEAVVTPFLERMFSEGLLSGLRLRKAISSTPARWTWP
;
A
#
# COMPACT_ATOMS: atom_id res chain seq x y z
N MET A 1 -52.44 37.76 -19.07
CA MET A 1 -51.61 38.36 -17.99
C MET A 1 -51.63 37.36 -16.84
N VAL A 2 -50.54 36.61 -16.59
CA VAL A 2 -49.50 36.90 -15.56
C VAL A 2 -50.16 36.98 -14.17
N SER A 3 -49.83 36.27 -13.09
CA SER A 3 -48.78 35.34 -12.64
C SER A 3 -49.31 34.71 -11.34
N ALA A 4 -49.15 33.40 -11.08
CA ALA A 4 -48.09 32.77 -10.28
C ALA A 4 -48.32 32.71 -8.75
N LEU A 5 -48.33 31.47 -8.21
CA LEU A 5 -47.61 30.93 -7.02
C LEU A 5 -48.19 29.52 -6.76
N ALA A 6 -47.49 28.42 -7.08
CA ALA A 6 -46.46 27.73 -6.27
C ALA A 6 -47.04 27.11 -4.97
N MET A 7 -46.80 25.87 -4.56
CA MET A 7 -45.86 24.84 -4.98
C MET A 7 -46.40 23.49 -4.47
N LEU A 8 -46.28 22.45 -5.30
CA LEU A 8 -46.62 21.06 -4.97
C LEU A 8 -45.74 20.54 -3.82
N ALA A 9 -46.38 19.91 -2.82
CA ALA A 9 -45.70 19.07 -1.85
C ALA A 9 -45.17 17.80 -2.55
N GLY A 10 -43.88 17.79 -2.88
CA GLY A 10 -43.19 16.58 -3.31
C GLY A 10 -42.90 15.70 -2.09
N LEU A 11 -43.65 14.60 -1.94
CA LEU A 11 -43.19 13.49 -1.12
C LEU A 11 -41.89 12.96 -1.74
N PHE A 12 -40.77 13.15 -1.04
CA PHE A 12 -39.59 12.35 -1.29
C PHE A 12 -39.89 10.93 -0.83
N THR A 13 -40.21 10.04 -1.78
CA THR A 13 -39.99 8.61 -1.56
C THR A 13 -38.49 8.44 -1.47
N ALA A 14 -37.97 8.23 -0.25
CA ALA A 14 -36.67 7.64 -0.08
C ALA A 14 -36.72 6.29 -0.81
N GLY A 15 -36.15 6.24 -2.01
CA GLY A 15 -35.90 4.97 -2.67
C GLY A 15 -34.97 4.20 -1.76
N GLU A 16 -35.51 3.22 -1.05
CA GLU A 16 -34.71 2.17 -0.45
C GLU A 16 -33.88 1.57 -1.58
N ALA A 17 -32.60 1.95 -1.64
CA ALA A 17 -31.61 1.15 -2.33
C ALA A 17 -31.47 -0.12 -1.49
N SER A 18 -32.42 -1.05 -1.64
CA SER A 18 -32.21 -2.42 -1.23
C SER A 18 -31.06 -2.93 -2.07
N ALA A 19 -29.89 -2.99 -1.46
CA ALA A 19 -28.82 -3.82 -1.97
C ALA A 19 -29.35 -5.26 -1.92
N GLU A 20 -29.93 -5.74 -3.01
CA GLU A 20 -30.09 -7.18 -3.20
C GLU A 20 -28.67 -7.76 -3.23
N PHE A 21 -28.29 -8.34 -2.09
CA PHE A 21 -27.09 -9.12 -1.97
C PHE A 21 -27.22 -10.33 -2.90
N VAL A 22 -26.54 -10.30 -4.04
CA VAL A 22 -26.30 -11.52 -4.82
C VAL A 22 -25.36 -12.37 -3.98
N THR A 23 -25.95 -13.24 -3.17
CA THR A 23 -25.20 -14.24 -2.42
C THR A 23 -24.61 -15.20 -3.43
N GLN A 24 -23.28 -15.19 -3.60
CA GLN A 24 -22.61 -16.34 -4.17
C GLN A 24 -22.97 -17.54 -3.28
N SER A 25 -23.63 -18.56 -3.83
CA SER A 25 -24.12 -19.70 -3.06
C SER A 25 -22.96 -20.63 -2.67
N ASP A 26 -22.07 -20.17 -1.78
CA ASP A 26 -21.07 -21.01 -1.15
C ASP A 26 -21.67 -21.63 0.12
N GLN A 27 -22.04 -22.90 0.02
CA GLN A 27 -22.71 -23.66 1.10
C GLN A 27 -21.77 -24.07 2.25
N ARG A 28 -20.47 -23.74 2.17
CA ARG A 28 -19.51 -24.07 3.23
C ARG A 28 -19.61 -23.05 4.37
N PRO A 29 -19.52 -23.45 5.64
CA PRO A 29 -19.66 -22.55 6.79
C PRO A 29 -18.67 -21.37 6.71
N PRO A 30 -19.08 -20.16 7.14
CA PRO A 30 -18.18 -19.02 7.31
C PRO A 30 -17.01 -19.42 8.21
N SER A 31 -15.79 -19.06 7.81
CA SER A 31 -14.60 -19.21 8.65
C SER A 31 -13.81 -17.89 8.67
N PRO A 32 -13.02 -17.62 9.71
CA PRO A 32 -12.11 -16.45 9.74
C PRO A 32 -11.19 -16.37 8.50
N ALA A 33 -10.88 -17.52 7.91
CA ALA A 33 -10.10 -17.64 6.67
C ALA A 33 -10.87 -17.34 5.38
N ARG A 34 -12.08 -16.77 5.47
CA ARG A 34 -12.92 -16.49 4.31
C ARG A 34 -13.57 -15.12 4.39
N LEU A 35 -12.91 -14.16 3.76
CA LEU A 35 -13.52 -12.89 3.39
C LEU A 35 -14.28 -13.10 2.08
N ILE A 36 -15.61 -13.10 2.13
CA ILE A 36 -16.49 -13.13 0.95
C ILE A 36 -17.14 -11.77 0.84
N PHE A 37 -16.95 -11.13 -0.31
CA PHE A 37 -17.64 -9.90 -0.67
C PHE A 37 -18.54 -10.19 -1.85
N PRO A 38 -19.70 -9.52 -1.96
CA PRO A 38 -20.51 -9.61 -3.16
C PRO A 38 -19.73 -9.05 -4.35
N ASP A 39 -20.01 -9.58 -5.54
CA ASP A 39 -19.52 -8.97 -6.77
C ASP A 39 -20.11 -7.56 -6.92
N THR A 40 -19.38 -6.68 -7.58
CA THR A 40 -19.85 -5.33 -7.87
C THR A 40 -21.02 -5.39 -8.87
N LYS A 41 -21.82 -4.32 -8.94
CA LYS A 41 -22.98 -4.26 -9.86
C LYS A 41 -22.61 -4.43 -11.34
N ASP A 42 -21.38 -4.09 -11.71
CA ASP A 42 -20.82 -4.25 -13.04
C ASP A 42 -20.07 -5.59 -13.23
N GLY A 43 -20.15 -6.50 -12.26
CA GLY A 43 -19.68 -7.88 -12.38
C GLY A 43 -18.21 -8.12 -12.01
N HIS A 44 -17.54 -7.18 -11.33
CA HIS A 44 -16.17 -7.39 -10.85
C HIS A 44 -16.15 -8.14 -9.52
N HIS A 45 -15.19 -9.06 -9.39
CA HIS A 45 -14.90 -9.74 -8.15
C HIS A 45 -14.08 -8.85 -7.21
N ILE A 46 -14.44 -8.86 -5.92
CA ILE A 46 -13.73 -8.11 -4.89
C ILE A 46 -12.73 -9.03 -4.19
N PHE A 47 -11.46 -8.63 -4.18
CA PHE A 47 -10.42 -9.29 -3.39
C PHE A 47 -9.97 -8.40 -2.23
N ALA A 48 -9.86 -9.00 -1.05
CA ALA A 48 -9.09 -8.40 0.04
C ALA A 48 -7.62 -8.76 -0.10
N GLY A 49 -6.76 -7.77 0.18
CA GLY A 49 -5.33 -7.96 0.18
C GLY A 49 -4.60 -6.98 1.09
N ASP A 50 -3.33 -7.29 1.35
CA ASP A 50 -2.43 -6.41 2.10
C ASP A 50 -1.36 -5.83 1.17
N LEU A 51 -1.33 -4.50 1.10
CA LEU A 51 -0.45 -3.74 0.24
C LEU A 51 0.71 -3.09 1.01
N HIS A 52 0.98 -3.49 2.26
CA HIS A 52 2.15 -3.00 2.99
C HIS A 52 2.70 -4.01 3.99
N LEU A 53 3.61 -4.85 3.50
CA LEU A 53 4.21 -5.91 4.29
C LEU A 53 5.73 -5.83 4.24
N HIS A 54 6.32 -6.03 5.42
CA HIS A 54 7.75 -6.20 5.61
C HIS A 54 8.04 -7.61 6.11
N THR A 55 9.16 -8.14 5.64
CA THR A 55 9.74 -9.40 6.09
C THR A 55 11.11 -9.16 6.70
N VAL A 56 11.81 -10.22 7.09
CA VAL A 56 13.19 -10.13 7.57
C VAL A 56 14.16 -9.48 6.58
N PHE A 57 13.82 -9.41 5.28
CA PHE A 57 14.64 -8.79 4.23
C PHE A 57 14.68 -7.25 4.28
N SER A 58 13.92 -6.64 5.18
CA SER A 58 14.11 -5.25 5.59
C SER A 58 14.10 -5.14 7.11
N ASP A 59 13.12 -4.48 7.70
CA ASP A 59 12.98 -4.25 9.14
C ASP A 59 11.96 -5.19 9.80
N GLY A 60 11.08 -5.84 9.04
CA GLY A 60 10.08 -6.79 9.52
C GLY A 60 10.65 -8.06 10.18
N SER A 61 9.86 -8.74 11.00
CA SER A 61 10.34 -9.86 11.84
C SER A 61 9.96 -11.25 11.34
N ALA A 62 9.10 -11.35 10.33
CA ALA A 62 8.59 -12.63 9.82
C ALA A 62 9.29 -13.05 8.53
N TRP A 63 9.48 -14.36 8.34
CA TRP A 63 9.94 -14.92 7.06
C TRP A 63 8.87 -14.74 5.97
N PRO A 64 9.21 -14.57 4.68
CA PRO A 64 8.23 -14.34 3.63
C PRO A 64 7.12 -15.41 3.55
N THR A 65 7.44 -16.67 3.79
CA THR A 65 6.43 -17.75 3.75
C THR A 65 5.42 -17.67 4.89
N LEU A 66 5.84 -17.18 6.06
CA LEU A 66 4.92 -16.96 7.18
C LEU A 66 3.93 -15.85 6.87
N ARG A 67 4.37 -14.73 6.26
CA ARG A 67 3.46 -13.65 5.81
C ARG A 67 2.39 -14.15 4.85
N LEU A 68 2.75 -15.07 3.94
CA LEU A 68 1.77 -15.69 3.03
C LEU A 68 0.78 -16.58 3.77
N ALA A 69 1.24 -17.34 4.77
CA ALA A 69 0.39 -18.18 5.59
C ALA A 69 -0.57 -17.34 6.45
N GLU A 70 -0.10 -16.26 7.06
CA GLU A 70 -0.92 -15.28 7.79
C GLU A 70 -2.01 -14.69 6.88
N ALA A 71 -1.62 -14.18 5.70
CA ALA A 71 -2.55 -13.61 4.75
C ALA A 71 -3.63 -14.62 4.31
N ALA A 72 -3.24 -15.86 4.02
CA ALA A 72 -4.18 -16.91 3.65
C ALA A 72 -5.10 -17.32 4.81
N HIS A 73 -4.56 -17.39 6.02
CA HIS A 73 -5.31 -17.66 7.25
C HIS A 73 -6.36 -16.58 7.52
N ASP A 74 -6.07 -15.32 7.18
CA ASP A 74 -6.99 -14.18 7.34
C ASP A 74 -7.93 -14.00 6.13
N GLY A 75 -7.89 -14.94 5.17
CA GLY A 75 -8.76 -14.94 4.00
C GLY A 75 -8.36 -13.98 2.88
N LEU A 76 -7.21 -13.31 2.98
CA LEU A 76 -6.67 -12.45 1.94
C LEU A 76 -6.30 -13.27 0.68
N LYS A 77 -6.46 -12.66 -0.49
CA LYS A 77 -6.14 -13.26 -1.80
C LYS A 77 -5.01 -12.56 -2.52
N PHE A 78 -4.54 -11.44 -2.00
CA PHE A 78 -3.46 -10.67 -2.58
C PHE A 78 -2.54 -10.13 -1.48
N VAL A 79 -1.23 -10.21 -1.70
CA VAL A 79 -0.23 -9.52 -0.89
C VAL A 79 0.80 -8.83 -1.77
N SER A 80 1.35 -7.71 -1.30
CA SER A 80 2.57 -7.13 -1.85
C SER A 80 3.65 -7.10 -0.79
N PHE A 81 4.78 -7.77 -1.05
CA PHE A 81 5.97 -7.54 -0.25
C PHE A 81 6.60 -6.22 -0.69
N THR A 82 6.77 -5.32 0.26
CA THR A 82 7.20 -3.93 0.03
C THR A 82 8.35 -3.61 0.96
N GLU A 83 9.43 -4.37 0.83
CA GLU A 83 10.63 -4.15 1.62
C GLU A 83 11.16 -2.74 1.40
N HIS A 84 11.69 -2.13 2.46
CA HIS A 84 12.38 -0.85 2.36
C HIS A 84 13.54 -0.92 1.34
N ASP A 85 13.63 0.07 0.45
CA ASP A 85 14.65 0.16 -0.59
C ASP A 85 16.06 0.34 -0.02
N ILE A 86 16.21 1.14 1.04
CA ILE A 86 17.51 1.47 1.66
C ILE A 86 17.68 0.92 3.09
N ILE A 87 16.66 0.35 3.72
CA ILE A 87 16.74 -0.16 5.09
C ILE A 87 16.91 -1.69 5.09
N THR A 88 17.96 -2.19 5.73
CA THR A 88 18.24 -3.64 5.87
C THR A 88 19.05 -3.91 7.14
N PRO A 89 18.47 -3.72 8.34
CA PRO A 89 19.17 -3.93 9.61
C PRO A 89 19.68 -5.36 9.81
N LYS A 90 19.15 -6.32 9.05
CA LYS A 90 19.51 -7.75 9.05
C LYS A 90 20.39 -8.14 7.85
N ILE A 91 21.11 -7.19 7.25
CA ILE A 91 21.87 -7.37 5.99
C ILE A 91 22.88 -8.52 6.03
N ARG A 92 23.47 -8.80 7.20
CA ARG A 92 24.45 -9.88 7.38
C ARG A 92 23.85 -11.26 7.10
N ASP A 93 22.57 -11.43 7.38
CA ASP A 93 21.86 -12.71 7.28
C ASP A 93 20.95 -12.77 6.04
N THR A 94 20.53 -11.62 5.52
CA THR A 94 19.53 -11.52 4.43
C THR A 94 20.08 -11.00 3.11
N GLY A 95 21.26 -10.38 3.12
CA GLY A 95 21.89 -9.78 1.94
C GLY A 95 21.22 -8.48 1.48
N THR A 96 21.51 -8.07 0.24
CA THR A 96 21.07 -6.78 -0.32
C THR A 96 20.03 -6.89 -1.43
N ASN A 97 19.70 -8.10 -1.88
CA ASN A 97 18.75 -8.31 -2.98
C ASN A 97 17.32 -7.98 -2.54
N LYS A 98 16.78 -6.88 -3.07
CA LYS A 98 15.43 -6.38 -2.79
C LYS A 98 14.32 -7.16 -3.48
N ASN A 99 14.65 -8.05 -4.40
CA ASN A 99 13.69 -8.98 -5.00
C ASN A 99 13.52 -10.25 -4.16
N ARG A 100 14.37 -10.47 -3.15
CA ARG A 100 14.56 -11.81 -2.56
C ARG A 100 13.33 -12.32 -1.80
N SER A 101 12.62 -11.47 -1.05
CA SER A 101 11.41 -11.89 -0.35
C SER A 101 10.31 -12.31 -1.33
N TYR A 102 10.16 -11.59 -2.44
CA TYR A 102 9.23 -11.92 -3.52
C TYR A 102 9.60 -13.24 -4.21
N GLU A 103 10.87 -13.46 -4.57
CA GLU A 103 11.34 -14.72 -5.16
C GLU A 103 11.00 -15.93 -4.29
N ILE A 104 11.31 -15.83 -2.98
CA ILE A 104 10.99 -16.88 -1.99
C ILE A 104 9.49 -17.10 -1.91
N GLY A 105 8.69 -16.03 -1.82
CA GLY A 105 7.24 -16.12 -1.77
C GLY A 105 6.64 -16.76 -3.02
N ARG A 106 7.12 -16.41 -4.21
CA ARG A 106 6.70 -17.01 -5.48
C ARG A 106 7.03 -18.50 -5.54
N ALA A 107 8.25 -18.88 -5.14
CA ALA A 107 8.64 -20.28 -5.09
C ALA A 107 7.77 -21.07 -4.10
N PHE A 108 7.46 -20.49 -2.94
CA PHE A 108 6.60 -21.10 -1.93
C PHE A 108 5.14 -21.29 -2.39
N ILE A 109 4.55 -20.29 -3.06
CA ILE A 109 3.21 -20.45 -3.66
C ILE A 109 3.23 -21.56 -4.72
N SER A 110 4.27 -21.58 -5.56
CA SER A 110 4.39 -22.53 -6.67
C SER A 110 4.64 -23.97 -6.23
N SER A 111 5.16 -24.19 -5.01
CA SER A 111 5.37 -25.53 -4.48
C SER A 111 4.08 -26.25 -4.09
N GLY A 112 2.96 -25.54 -4.00
CA GLY A 112 1.67 -26.08 -3.54
C GLY A 112 1.58 -26.30 -2.02
N MET A 113 2.65 -26.00 -1.27
CA MET A 113 2.64 -26.07 0.19
C MET A 113 1.55 -25.15 0.76
N LEU A 114 0.86 -25.63 1.80
CA LEU A 114 -0.24 -24.93 2.48
C LEU A 114 -1.42 -24.53 1.56
N GLY A 115 -1.52 -25.08 0.35
CA GLY A 115 -2.66 -24.84 -0.54
C GLY A 115 -2.77 -23.39 -1.06
N LEU A 116 -1.64 -22.68 -1.16
CA LEU A 116 -1.61 -21.25 -1.51
C LEU A 116 -1.78 -20.94 -3.01
N GLY A 117 -2.18 -21.90 -3.85
CA GLY A 117 -2.23 -21.72 -5.32
C GLY A 117 -3.14 -20.57 -5.80
N GLY A 118 -4.12 -20.15 -4.99
CA GLY A 118 -4.97 -18.99 -5.26
C GLY A 118 -4.38 -17.64 -4.81
N MET A 119 -3.31 -17.63 -4.02
CA MET A 119 -2.69 -16.41 -3.49
C MET A 119 -1.98 -15.64 -4.60
N LYS A 120 -2.32 -14.36 -4.74
CA LYS A 120 -1.63 -13.43 -5.62
C LYS A 120 -0.54 -12.71 -4.82
N LEU A 121 0.63 -12.58 -5.43
CA LEU A 121 1.79 -11.93 -4.83
C LEU A 121 2.39 -10.97 -5.87
N SER A 122 2.58 -9.70 -5.50
CA SER A 122 3.33 -8.72 -6.30
C SER A 122 4.70 -8.42 -5.70
N LEU A 123 5.67 -8.16 -6.58
CA LEU A 123 6.92 -7.52 -6.21
C LEU A 123 6.63 -6.04 -5.98
N GLY A 124 6.93 -5.55 -4.78
CA GLY A 124 6.90 -4.14 -4.47
C GLY A 124 8.12 -3.72 -3.65
N SER A 125 8.20 -2.43 -3.35
CA SER A 125 9.22 -1.87 -2.47
C SER A 125 8.70 -0.58 -1.86
N GLU A 126 9.09 -0.33 -0.61
CA GLU A 126 8.86 0.95 0.05
C GLU A 126 10.08 1.86 -0.18
N ILE A 127 9.92 2.90 -1.02
CA ILE A 127 10.90 3.96 -1.17
C ILE A 127 10.87 4.81 0.11
N THR A 128 11.97 4.81 0.84
CA THR A 128 12.01 5.28 2.24
C THR A 128 12.90 6.50 2.39
N ARG A 129 12.33 7.69 2.58
CA ARG A 129 13.09 8.93 2.77
C ARG A 129 12.58 9.69 3.99
N ALA A 130 13.35 10.67 4.47
CA ALA A 130 13.01 11.38 5.69
C ALA A 130 11.70 12.17 5.56
N ILE A 131 11.31 12.58 4.35
CA ILE A 131 10.07 13.33 4.12
C ILE A 131 8.82 12.45 3.91
N GLY A 132 8.97 11.12 3.92
CA GLY A 132 7.85 10.20 3.72
C GLY A 132 8.27 8.87 3.09
N HIS A 133 7.37 7.91 3.19
CA HIS A 133 7.56 6.60 2.58
C HIS A 133 6.51 6.32 1.52
N PHE A 134 6.89 5.54 0.51
CA PHE A 134 6.05 5.35 -0.68
C PHE A 134 6.17 3.93 -1.19
N ASN A 135 5.07 3.19 -1.20
CA ASN A 135 5.07 1.86 -1.81
C ASN A 135 4.91 1.97 -3.31
N CYS A 136 5.78 1.28 -4.04
CA CYS A 136 5.59 1.00 -5.47
C CYS A 136 5.33 -0.49 -5.65
N HIS A 137 4.22 -0.82 -6.30
CA HIS A 137 3.72 -2.18 -6.53
C HIS A 137 3.88 -2.61 -7.98
N PHE A 138 3.91 -3.92 -8.23
CA PHE A 138 4.04 -4.50 -9.57
C PHE A 138 5.36 -4.10 -10.27
N LEU A 139 6.41 -3.93 -9.47
CA LEU A 139 7.77 -3.72 -9.99
C LEU A 139 8.23 -4.96 -10.76
N LYS A 140 9.18 -4.75 -11.68
CA LYS A 140 9.90 -5.81 -12.38
C LYS A 140 11.26 -6.07 -11.74
N ASP A 141 11.87 -5.05 -11.15
CA ASP A 141 13.10 -5.12 -10.38
C ASP A 141 13.11 -4.05 -9.27
N ALA A 142 13.02 -4.48 -8.02
CA ALA A 142 13.08 -3.61 -6.85
C ALA A 142 14.51 -3.10 -6.58
N ASN A 143 15.56 -3.80 -7.04
CA ASN A 143 16.94 -3.31 -6.86
C ASN A 143 17.21 -2.03 -7.64
N ALA A 144 16.52 -1.82 -8.77
CA ALA A 144 16.64 -0.61 -9.57
C ALA A 144 16.20 0.66 -8.82
N LEU A 145 15.44 0.53 -7.73
CA LEU A 145 15.08 1.65 -6.85
C LEU A 145 16.20 2.02 -5.87
N ASN A 146 17.32 1.28 -5.83
CA ASN A 146 18.49 1.64 -5.01
C ASN A 146 19.79 1.48 -5.82
N PRO A 147 19.97 2.26 -6.90
CA PRO A 147 21.13 2.13 -7.78
C PRO A 147 22.46 2.47 -7.07
N GLY A 148 22.40 3.33 -6.04
CA GLY A 148 23.53 3.68 -5.21
C GLY A 148 23.90 2.63 -4.16
N LYS A 149 23.12 1.54 -4.03
CA LYS A 149 23.31 0.47 -3.03
C LYS A 149 23.46 1.02 -1.61
N VAL A 150 22.63 2.00 -1.26
CA VAL A 150 22.59 2.59 0.08
C VAL A 150 21.93 1.61 1.04
N HIS A 151 22.58 1.32 2.17
CA HIS A 151 22.05 0.39 3.17
C HIS A 151 22.22 0.93 4.59
N TYR A 152 21.09 1.21 5.23
CA TYR A 152 21.02 1.35 6.69
C TYR A 152 20.97 -0.05 7.29
N SER A 153 22.12 -0.48 7.81
CA SER A 153 22.42 -1.86 8.19
C SER A 153 22.25 -2.13 9.68
N THR A 154 21.75 -1.16 10.45
CA THR A 154 21.44 -1.31 11.88
C THR A 154 20.09 -0.67 12.22
N PHE A 155 19.39 -1.22 13.21
CA PHE A 155 18.14 -0.61 13.69
C PHE A 155 18.34 0.82 14.23
N LYS A 156 19.52 1.12 14.79
CA LYS A 156 19.87 2.48 15.23
C LYS A 156 19.87 3.48 14.08
N GLN A 157 20.36 3.07 12.90
CA GLN A 157 20.33 3.92 11.70
C GLN A 157 18.91 4.05 11.14
N THR A 158 18.12 2.97 11.15
CA THR A 158 16.70 2.99 10.76
C THR A 158 15.92 4.04 11.53
N VAL A 159 16.02 4.05 12.85
CA VAL A 159 15.30 5.02 13.71
C VAL A 159 15.76 6.46 13.51
N ALA A 160 16.97 6.69 12.99
CA ALA A 160 17.48 8.04 12.76
C ALA A 160 16.84 8.71 11.51
N LEU A 161 16.23 7.94 10.60
CA LEU A 161 15.62 8.44 9.37
C LEU A 161 14.35 9.26 9.59
N ASP A 162 13.64 9.04 10.70
CA ASP A 162 12.38 9.73 10.99
C ASP A 162 12.56 11.20 11.42
N ARG A 163 13.80 11.71 11.43
CA ARG A 163 14.12 13.09 11.80
C ARG A 163 14.20 13.96 10.55
N VAL A 164 13.06 14.53 10.17
CA VAL A 164 12.95 15.43 9.01
C VAL A 164 13.20 16.89 9.39
N ASP A 165 13.97 17.60 8.56
CA ASP A 165 14.00 19.05 8.51
C ASP A 165 13.21 19.52 7.28
N TRP A 166 11.96 19.96 7.50
CA TRP A 166 11.06 20.39 6.45
C TRP A 166 11.55 21.63 5.67
N ASN A 167 12.55 22.35 6.17
CA ASN A 167 13.17 23.46 5.44
C ASN A 167 14.28 23.00 4.49
N ARG A 168 14.64 21.70 4.49
CA ARG A 168 15.79 21.15 3.74
C ARG A 168 15.45 19.84 3.02
N THR A 169 14.29 19.80 2.35
CA THR A 169 13.77 18.59 1.69
C THR A 169 14.29 18.34 0.27
N SER A 170 14.93 19.32 -0.37
CA SER A 170 15.21 19.28 -1.83
C SER A 170 16.05 18.08 -2.28
N ALA A 171 16.93 17.54 -1.43
CA ALA A 171 17.72 16.36 -1.75
C ALA A 171 16.86 15.08 -1.77
N ASP A 172 15.98 14.93 -0.77
CA ASP A 172 15.03 13.82 -0.70
C ASP A 172 14.01 13.90 -1.83
N GLU A 173 13.48 15.08 -2.12
CA GLU A 173 12.54 15.29 -3.23
C GLU A 173 13.15 14.90 -4.58
N LYS A 174 14.40 15.32 -4.84
CA LYS A 174 15.12 14.97 -6.07
C LYS A 174 15.35 13.46 -6.20
N ASP A 175 15.75 12.80 -5.11
CA ASP A 175 15.95 11.35 -5.14
C ASP A 175 14.62 10.61 -5.29
N LEU A 176 13.57 10.99 -4.54
CA LEU A 176 12.22 10.44 -4.66
C LEU A 176 11.68 10.54 -6.08
N GLU A 177 11.81 11.71 -6.72
CA GLU A 177 11.37 11.88 -8.10
C GLU A 177 12.06 10.88 -9.03
N ALA A 178 13.38 10.70 -8.89
CA ALA A 178 14.14 9.72 -9.67
C ALA A 178 13.66 8.29 -9.41
N ARG A 179 13.31 7.94 -8.18
CA ARG A 179 12.76 6.61 -7.82
C ARG A 179 11.36 6.40 -8.39
N PHE A 180 10.47 7.39 -8.32
CA PHE A 180 9.13 7.29 -8.89
C PHE A 180 9.17 7.19 -10.41
N ARG A 181 10.06 7.94 -11.07
CA ARG A 181 10.25 7.82 -12.53
C ARG A 181 10.77 6.44 -12.91
N GLU A 182 11.70 5.87 -12.14
CA GLU A 182 12.16 4.48 -12.36
C GLU A 182 11.03 3.47 -12.14
N ALA A 183 10.25 3.60 -11.06
CA ALA A 183 9.11 2.73 -10.82
C ALA A 183 8.08 2.81 -11.96
N LYS A 184 7.73 4.02 -12.40
CA LYS A 184 6.83 4.25 -13.54
C LYS A 184 7.38 3.65 -14.84
N ARG A 185 8.69 3.75 -15.09
CA ARG A 185 9.35 3.10 -16.24
C ARG A 185 9.15 1.59 -16.24
N GLN A 186 9.07 0.97 -15.07
CA GLN A 186 8.78 -0.46 -14.94
C GLN A 186 7.29 -0.81 -15.12
N GLY A 187 6.40 0.20 -15.10
CA GLY A 187 4.94 0.04 -15.10
C GLY A 187 4.35 -0.12 -13.69
N ALA A 188 5.10 0.24 -12.65
CA ALA A 188 4.64 0.13 -11.27
C ALA A 188 3.63 1.21 -10.90
N ILE A 189 2.79 0.90 -9.92
CA ILE A 189 1.83 1.82 -9.31
C ILE A 189 2.38 2.23 -7.95
N CYS A 190 2.61 3.52 -7.74
CA CYS A 190 3.14 4.04 -6.49
C CYS A 190 2.05 4.73 -5.66
N GLN A 191 2.10 4.55 -4.35
CA GLN A 191 1.21 5.17 -3.37
C GLN A 191 2.01 5.82 -2.25
N TRP A 192 1.49 6.91 -1.70
CA TRP A 192 2.06 7.52 -0.50
C TRP A 192 1.59 6.79 0.76
N ASN A 193 2.55 6.36 1.58
CA ASN A 193 2.30 5.60 2.80
C ASN A 193 2.12 6.52 4.00
N HIS A 194 1.23 6.13 4.91
CA HIS A 194 1.06 6.72 6.26
C HIS A 194 1.37 8.22 6.32
N PRO A 195 0.60 9.05 5.60
CA PRO A 195 0.95 10.43 5.28
C PRO A 195 1.05 11.38 6.47
N THR A 196 0.58 10.96 7.64
CA THR A 196 0.72 11.69 8.90
C THR A 196 2.09 11.44 9.56
N ILE A 197 2.96 10.64 8.94
CA ILE A 197 4.31 10.31 9.41
C ILE A 197 5.28 10.41 8.23
N PRO A 198 6.28 11.31 8.30
CA PRO A 198 6.56 12.22 9.40
C PRO A 198 5.62 13.43 9.41
N SER A 199 5.27 13.91 10.61
CA SER A 199 4.58 15.19 10.78
C SER A 199 4.90 15.74 12.16
N SER A 200 5.06 17.06 12.27
CA SER A 200 5.20 17.77 13.54
C SER A 200 3.87 17.86 14.31
N SER A 201 2.74 17.66 13.62
CA SER A 201 1.40 17.67 14.18
C SER A 201 0.79 16.27 14.12
N PRO A 202 0.52 15.61 15.26
CA PRO A 202 -0.07 14.27 15.26
C PRO A 202 -1.38 14.21 14.46
N GLY A 203 -1.42 13.36 13.43
CA GLY A 203 -2.63 13.15 12.62
C GLY A 203 -2.82 14.11 11.44
N GLU A 204 -1.92 15.09 11.25
CA GLU A 204 -1.94 15.99 10.09
C GLU A 204 -0.88 15.57 9.08
N ALA A 205 -1.25 15.53 7.81
CA ALA A 205 -0.32 15.26 6.72
C ALA A 205 0.31 16.57 6.22
N VAL A 206 1.62 16.55 5.99
CA VAL A 206 2.32 17.66 5.35
C VAL A 206 2.32 17.42 3.84
N VAL A 207 1.39 18.06 3.13
CA VAL A 207 1.32 18.00 1.67
C VAL A 207 2.19 19.14 1.10
N THR A 208 3.28 18.79 0.43
CA THR A 208 4.20 19.76 -0.18
C THR A 208 3.88 19.96 -1.67
N PRO A 209 4.28 21.09 -2.29
CA PRO A 209 4.13 21.29 -3.73
C PRO A 209 4.82 20.20 -4.58
N PHE A 210 5.88 19.59 -4.05
CA PHE A 210 6.50 18.42 -4.66
C PHE A 210 5.53 17.24 -4.74
N LEU A 211 4.86 16.88 -3.63
CA LEU A 211 3.91 15.77 -3.60
C LEU A 211 2.72 16.02 -4.53
N GLU A 212 2.16 17.23 -4.52
CA GLU A 212 1.08 17.63 -5.45
C GLU A 212 1.50 17.43 -6.91
N ARG A 213 2.72 17.85 -7.26
CA ARG A 213 3.29 17.61 -8.59
C ARG A 213 3.39 16.12 -8.91
N MET A 214 3.89 15.29 -7.99
CA MET A 214 4.00 13.85 -8.22
C MET A 214 2.65 13.18 -8.48
N PHE A 215 1.57 13.63 -7.83
CA PHE A 215 0.21 13.18 -8.16
C PHE A 215 -0.24 13.70 -9.54
N SER A 216 -0.04 14.99 -9.84
CA SER A 216 -0.45 15.58 -11.12
C SER A 216 0.25 14.97 -12.35
N GLU A 217 1.51 14.56 -12.20
CA GLU A 217 2.29 13.89 -13.25
C GLU A 217 1.99 12.38 -13.34
N GLY A 218 1.11 11.86 -12.47
CA GLY A 218 0.80 10.44 -12.36
C GLY A 218 2.04 9.59 -12.00
N LEU A 219 2.93 10.14 -11.17
CA LEU A 219 4.05 9.43 -10.55
C LEU A 219 3.63 8.79 -9.22
N LEU A 220 2.68 9.41 -8.52
CA LEU A 220 1.91 8.81 -7.44
C LEU A 220 0.46 8.64 -7.90
N SER A 221 -0.11 7.48 -7.66
CA SER A 221 -1.46 7.10 -8.13
C SER A 221 -2.43 6.84 -6.99
N GLY A 222 -1.97 6.91 -5.74
CA GLY A 222 -2.80 6.62 -4.58
C GLY A 222 -2.20 7.08 -3.25
N LEU A 223 -3.02 6.98 -2.22
CA LEU A 223 -2.70 7.35 -0.85
C LEU A 223 -3.20 6.25 0.09
N ARG A 224 -2.38 5.85 1.07
CA ARG A 224 -2.82 4.94 2.12
C ARG A 224 -3.64 5.69 3.17
N LEU A 225 -4.93 5.32 3.28
CA LEU A 225 -5.86 5.96 4.21
C LEU A 225 -5.83 5.38 5.64
N ARG A 226 -5.40 4.12 5.83
CA ARG A 226 -5.28 3.48 7.16
C ARG A 226 -4.04 2.60 7.27
N LYS A 227 -3.38 2.63 8.44
CA LYS A 227 -2.28 1.74 8.86
C LYS A 227 -2.74 0.98 10.12
N ALA A 228 -2.36 -0.30 10.24
CA ALA A 228 -2.77 -1.16 11.37
C ALA A 228 -2.43 -0.59 12.77
N ILE A 229 -1.44 0.30 12.88
CA ILE A 229 -1.00 0.91 14.15
C ILE A 229 -1.47 2.36 14.37
N SER A 230 -2.28 2.94 13.48
CA SER A 230 -2.79 4.31 13.64
C SER A 230 -4.32 4.31 13.82
N SER A 231 -4.79 4.76 14.98
CA SER A 231 -6.22 4.91 15.28
C SER A 231 -6.84 6.21 14.75
N THR A 232 -6.02 7.14 14.26
CA THR A 232 -6.50 8.45 13.81
C THR A 232 -6.86 8.42 12.32
N PRO A 233 -8.15 8.54 11.94
CA PRO A 233 -8.49 8.80 10.55
C PRO A 233 -7.97 10.20 10.18
N ALA A 234 -7.07 10.28 9.20
CA ALA A 234 -6.67 11.57 8.64
C ALA A 234 -7.90 12.27 8.02
N ARG A 235 -8.13 13.54 8.36
CA ARG A 235 -9.13 14.37 7.67
C ARG A 235 -8.55 14.83 6.35
N TRP A 236 -9.25 14.52 5.26
CA TRP A 236 -8.88 14.95 3.91
C TRP A 236 -9.93 15.87 3.34
N THR A 237 -9.49 17.01 2.83
CA THR A 237 -10.26 17.85 1.89
C THR A 237 -9.46 17.89 0.60
N TRP A 238 -9.96 17.22 -0.44
CA TRP A 238 -9.45 17.40 -1.80
C TRP A 238 -10.03 18.71 -2.36
N PRO A 239 -9.26 19.49 -3.14
CA PRO A 239 -9.82 20.55 -3.96
C PRO A 239 -10.77 20.01 -5.04
#